data_AF-A0A2R7NU29-F1
#
_entry.id   AF-A0A2R7NU29-F1
#
_cell.length_a   1.000
_cell.length_b   1.000
_cell.length_c   1.000
_cell.angle_alpha   90.00
_cell.angle_beta   90.00
_cell.angle_gamma   90.00
#
_symmetry.space_group_name_H-M   'P 1'
#
loop_
_entity.id
_entity.type
_entity.pdbx_description
1 polymer ?
#
loop_
_entity_poly.entity_id
_entity_poly.type
_entity_poly.pdbx_seq_one_letter_code
_entity_poly.pdbx_strand_id
1 'polypeptide(L)'
;IKVLAMQQKRQHVRMVINQAARPGDGRAITSQLQQVLDRFVSTESGRPMRLIHMGDIPADPSVRDAVMRRQLLLLQTPGCPAALAIAQLANKIESTLLSPAA
;
A
#
# COMPACT_ATOMS: atom_id res chain seq x y z
N ILE A 1 -10.64 -0.57 -7.73
CA ILE A 1 -10.70 0.86 -7.32
C ILE A 1 -12.01 1.55 -7.71
N LYS A 2 -12.48 1.48 -8.97
CA LYS A 2 -13.76 2.08 -9.40
C LYS A 2 -14.97 1.68 -8.53
N VAL A 3 -15.09 0.39 -8.18
CA VAL A 3 -16.13 -0.09 -7.24
C VAL A 3 -16.03 0.57 -5.87
N LEU A 4 -14.81 0.74 -5.33
CA LEU A 4 -14.58 1.41 -4.05
C LEU A 4 -15.07 2.87 -4.09
N ALA A 5 -14.79 3.58 -5.19
CA ALA A 5 -15.19 4.96 -5.38
C ALA A 5 -16.70 5.12 -5.59
N MET A 6 -17.27 4.36 -6.54
CA MET A 6 -18.63 4.58 -7.02
C MET A 6 -19.69 3.89 -6.18
N GLN A 7 -19.47 2.62 -5.80
CA GLN A 7 -20.48 1.82 -5.11
C GLN A 7 -20.30 1.90 -3.59
N GLN A 8 -19.06 1.82 -3.13
CA GLN A 8 -18.75 1.85 -1.69
C GLN A 8 -18.49 3.26 -1.16
N LYS A 9 -18.58 4.29 -2.02
CA LYS A 9 -18.46 5.71 -1.68
C LYS A 9 -17.21 6.05 -0.86
N ARG A 10 -16.12 5.31 -1.09
CA ARG A 10 -14.85 5.51 -0.36
C ARG A 10 -14.20 6.79 -0.83
N GLN A 11 -13.89 7.67 0.12
CA GLN A 11 -13.22 8.95 -0.13
C GLN A 11 -11.70 8.82 -0.12
N HIS A 12 -11.17 7.86 0.65
CA HIS A 12 -9.75 7.61 0.81
C HIS A 12 -9.45 6.12 0.63
N VAL A 13 -8.45 5.82 -0.20
CA VAL A 13 -7.93 4.45 -0.36
C VAL A 13 -6.44 4.49 -0.05
N ARG A 14 -6.02 3.68 0.91
CA ARG A 14 -4.62 3.53 1.30
C ARG A 14 -3.97 2.45 0.45
N MET A 15 -2.79 2.74 -0.07
CA MET A 15 -2.09 1.88 -1.02
C MET A 15 -0.76 1.46 -0.46
N VAL A 16 -0.43 0.19 -0.67
CA VAL A 16 0.90 -0.38 -0.46
C VAL A 16 1.34 -0.89 -1.82
N ILE A 17 2.53 -0.51 -2.25
CA ILE A 17 3.08 -0.99 -3.51
C ILE A 17 3.99 -2.16 -3.20
N ASN A 18 3.57 -3.33 -3.62
CA ASN A 18 4.30 -4.57 -3.43
C ASN A 18 5.22 -4.85 -4.61
N GLN A 19 6.37 -5.47 -4.35
CA GLN A 19 7.41 -5.76 -5.33
C GLN A 19 7.93 -4.51 -6.06
N ALA A 20 8.14 -3.43 -5.31
CA ALA A 20 8.77 -2.23 -5.85
C ALA A 20 10.19 -2.58 -6.36
N ALA A 21 10.47 -2.23 -7.62
CA ALA A 21 11.76 -2.51 -8.24
C ALA A 21 12.84 -1.55 -7.73
N ARG A 22 12.48 -0.28 -7.50
CA ARG A 22 13.38 0.76 -6.99
C ARG A 22 12.72 1.56 -5.85
N PRO A 23 13.52 2.09 -4.92
CA PRO A 23 13.02 3.05 -3.93
C PRO A 23 12.37 4.26 -4.63
N GLY A 24 11.15 4.62 -4.22
CA GLY A 24 10.40 5.75 -4.77
C GLY A 24 9.43 5.42 -5.91
N ASP A 25 9.55 4.24 -6.56
CA ASP A 25 8.65 3.81 -7.62
C ASP A 25 7.18 3.84 -7.18
N GLY A 26 6.89 3.43 -5.95
CA GLY A 26 5.49 3.36 -5.51
C GLY A 26 4.82 4.70 -5.28
N ARG A 27 5.58 5.77 -4.96
CA ARG A 27 5.03 7.14 -4.97
C ARG A 27 4.63 7.56 -6.38
N ALA A 28 5.48 7.27 -7.37
CA ALA A 28 5.21 7.57 -8.77
C ALA A 28 4.00 6.77 -9.28
N ILE A 29 3.93 5.47 -9.00
CA ILE A 29 2.79 4.60 -9.35
C ILE A 29 1.49 5.13 -8.73
N THR A 30 1.51 5.49 -7.44
CA THR A 30 0.33 6.05 -6.76
C THR A 30 -0.12 7.36 -7.40
N SER A 31 0.82 8.23 -7.78
CA SER A 31 0.53 9.50 -8.48
C SER A 31 -0.10 9.27 -9.85
N GLN A 32 0.45 8.35 -10.64
CA GLN A 32 -0.10 7.98 -11.95
C GLN A 32 -1.51 7.41 -11.83
N LEU A 33 -1.74 6.53 -10.86
CA LEU A 33 -3.08 6.00 -10.59
C LEU A 33 -4.04 7.11 -10.15
N GLN A 34 -3.59 8.08 -9.34
CA GLN A 34 -4.42 9.22 -8.96
C GLN A 34 -4.86 10.02 -10.20
N GLN A 35 -3.95 10.30 -11.15
CA GLN A 35 -4.28 11.00 -12.39
C GLN A 35 -5.33 10.26 -13.23
N VAL A 36 -5.24 8.93 -13.30
CA VAL A 36 -6.24 8.11 -13.98
C VAL A 36 -7.59 8.22 -13.27
N LEU A 37 -7.63 8.19 -11.94
CA LEU A 37 -8.88 8.34 -11.19
C LEU A 37 -9.48 9.72 -11.35
N ASP A 38 -8.68 10.78 -11.25
CA ASP A 38 -9.12 12.16 -11.42
C ASP A 38 -9.73 12.38 -12.81
N ARG A 39 -9.21 11.69 -13.82
CA ARG A 39 -9.70 11.79 -15.21
C ARG A 39 -10.94 10.93 -15.49
N PHE A 40 -11.07 9.76 -14.87
CA PHE A 40 -12.04 8.75 -15.30
C PHE A 40 -13.05 8.31 -14.23
N VAL A 41 -12.94 8.82 -13.00
CA VAL A 41 -13.82 8.42 -11.89
C VAL A 41 -14.41 9.66 -11.22
N SER A 42 -15.65 9.96 -11.57
CA SER A 42 -16.47 10.95 -10.87
C SER A 42 -17.17 10.30 -9.67
N THR A 43 -17.11 10.93 -8.50
CA THR A 43 -17.87 10.50 -7.33
C THR A 43 -19.19 11.27 -7.26
N GLU A 44 -20.23 10.67 -6.67
CA GLU A 44 -21.53 11.35 -6.46
C GLU A 44 -21.39 12.63 -5.63
N SER A 45 -20.41 12.66 -4.71
CA SER A 45 -20.10 13.82 -3.89
C SER A 45 -19.39 14.96 -4.63
N GLY A 46 -19.01 14.76 -5.90
CA GLY A 46 -18.20 15.70 -6.67
C GLY A 46 -16.73 15.84 -6.20
N ARG A 47 -16.37 15.27 -5.04
CA ARG A 47 -15.00 15.26 -4.51
C ARG A 47 -14.21 14.08 -5.08
N PRO A 48 -13.00 14.28 -5.62
CA PRO A 48 -12.19 13.17 -6.12
C PRO A 48 -11.76 12.27 -4.97
N MET A 49 -11.85 10.96 -5.18
CA MET A 49 -11.31 9.98 -4.23
C MET A 49 -9.78 10.10 -4.20
N ARG A 50 -9.20 10.07 -3.00
CA ARG A 50 -7.76 10.23 -2.78
C ARG A 50 -7.07 8.90 -2.51
N LEU A 51 -5.99 8.64 -3.23
CA LEU A 51 -5.05 7.58 -2.95
C LEU A 51 -4.00 8.08 -1.96
N ILE A 52 -3.73 7.29 -0.92
CA ILE A 52 -2.75 7.60 0.12
C ILE A 52 -1.66 6.54 0.08
N HIS A 53 -0.44 6.93 -0.28
CA HIS A 53 0.70 6.02 -0.28
C HIS A 53 1.15 5.68 1.14
N MET A 54 1.03 4.42 1.52
CA MET A 54 1.43 3.92 2.83
C MET A 54 2.87 3.45 2.83
N GLY A 55 3.36 2.79 1.79
CA GLY A 55 4.75 2.35 1.74
C GLY A 55 5.00 1.38 0.59
N ASP A 56 6.28 1.04 0.45
CA ASP A 56 6.80 0.20 -0.61
C ASP A 56 7.41 -1.07 0.00
N ILE A 57 6.99 -2.23 -0.49
CA ILE A 57 7.63 -3.51 -0.18
C ILE A 57 8.53 -3.85 -1.38
N PRO A 58 9.85 -3.93 -1.21
CA PRO A 58 10.75 -4.22 -2.32
C PRO A 58 10.58 -5.64 -2.85
N ALA A 59 10.94 -5.85 -4.11
CA ALA A 59 11.09 -7.22 -4.62
C ALA A 59 12.22 -7.93 -3.85
N ASP A 60 11.91 -9.08 -3.24
CA ASP A 60 12.81 -9.81 -2.36
C ASP A 60 12.64 -11.32 -2.55
N PRO A 61 13.71 -12.06 -2.94
CA PRO A 61 13.64 -13.51 -3.13
C PRO A 61 13.28 -14.28 -1.86
N SER A 62 13.56 -13.71 -0.67
CA SER A 62 13.21 -14.33 0.63
C SER A 62 11.71 -14.59 0.76
N VAL A 63 10.87 -13.78 0.10
CA VAL A 63 9.42 -13.97 0.06
C VAL A 63 9.07 -15.29 -0.63
N ARG A 64 9.71 -15.59 -1.77
CA ARG A 64 9.50 -16.84 -2.51
C ARG A 64 9.95 -18.03 -1.69
N ASP A 65 11.12 -17.95 -1.06
CA ASP A 65 11.66 -19.02 -0.23
C ASP A 65 10.74 -19.32 0.95
N ALA A 66 10.17 -18.29 1.58
CA ALA A 66 9.22 -18.44 2.68
C ALA A 66 7.91 -19.11 2.26
N VAL A 67 7.36 -18.70 1.11
CA VAL A 67 6.16 -19.34 0.54
C VAL A 67 6.43 -20.82 0.23
N MET A 68 7.55 -21.14 -0.41
CA MET A 68 7.91 -22.52 -0.76
C MET A 68 8.06 -23.42 0.47
N ARG A 69 8.58 -22.88 1.57
CA ARG A 69 8.72 -23.59 2.85
C ARG A 69 7.45 -23.59 3.69
N ARG A 70 6.37 -22.94 3.25
CA ARG A 70 5.12 -22.72 4.02
C ARG A 70 5.38 -22.09 5.39
N GLN A 71 6.37 -21.20 5.45
CA GLN A 71 6.73 -20.47 6.65
C GLN A 71 6.43 -18.98 6.45
N LEU A 72 5.99 -18.30 7.50
CA LEU A 72 5.74 -16.86 7.44
C LEU A 72 7.09 -16.13 7.31
N LEU A 73 7.21 -15.24 6.32
CA LEU A 73 8.43 -14.46 6.06
C LEU A 73 8.97 -13.78 7.33
N LEU A 74 8.08 -13.16 8.10
CA LEU A 74 8.45 -12.44 9.34
C LEU A 74 9.03 -13.35 10.43
N LEU A 75 8.71 -14.64 10.41
CA LEU A 75 9.27 -15.61 11.36
C LEU A 75 10.54 -16.27 10.81
N GLN A 76 10.57 -16.55 9.51
CA GLN A 76 11.69 -17.24 8.89
C GLN A 76 12.89 -16.33 8.64
N THR A 77 12.65 -15.12 8.11
CA THR A 77 13.70 -14.18 7.71
C THR A 77 13.33 -12.74 8.10
N PRO A 78 13.20 -12.42 9.41
CA PRO A 78 12.73 -11.11 9.88
C PRO A 78 13.58 -9.91 9.43
N GLY A 79 14.87 -10.13 9.14
CA GLY A 79 15.80 -9.07 8.72
C GLY A 79 15.87 -8.82 7.21
N CYS A 80 15.11 -9.55 6.39
CA CYS A 80 15.15 -9.32 4.93
C CYS A 80 14.48 -8.00 4.55
N PRO A 81 14.84 -7.38 3.40
CA PRO A 81 14.26 -6.11 2.97
C PRO A 81 12.72 -6.07 2.97
N ALA A 82 12.05 -7.13 2.51
CA ALA A 82 10.59 -7.18 2.52
C ALA A 82 10.01 -7.27 3.94
N ALA A 83 10.62 -8.04 4.84
CA ALA A 83 10.19 -8.14 6.24
C ALA A 83 10.35 -6.81 6.98
N LEU A 84 11.48 -6.12 6.79
CA LEU A 84 11.73 -4.81 7.38
C LEU A 84 10.73 -3.76 6.86
N ALA A 85 10.42 -3.77 5.56
CA ALA A 85 9.42 -2.87 4.98
C ALA A 85 8.02 -3.12 5.53
N ILE A 86 7.64 -4.40 5.75
CA ILE A 86 6.37 -4.75 6.39
C ILE A 86 6.32 -4.25 7.84
N ALA A 87 7.42 -4.38 8.60
CA ALA A 87 7.49 -3.87 9.98
C ALA A 87 7.35 -2.34 10.02
N GLN A 88 8.01 -1.61 9.11
CA GLN A 88 7.85 -0.16 8.98
C GLN A 88 6.43 0.24 8.61
N LEU A 89 5.78 -0.52 7.71
CA LEU A 89 4.39 -0.30 7.34
C LEU A 89 3.45 -0.52 8.53
N ALA A 90 3.69 -1.53 9.36
CA ALA A 90 2.93 -1.78 10.58
C ALA A 90 2.97 -0.58 11.54
N ASN A 91 4.17 -0.04 11.80
CA ASN A 91 4.34 1.16 12.62
C ASN A 91 3.57 2.37 12.05
N LYS A 92 3.58 2.54 10.72
CA LYS A 92 2.84 3.62 10.07
C LYS A 92 1.33 3.43 10.17
N ILE A 93 0.84 2.20 10.07
CA ILE A 93 -0.59 1.88 10.27
C ILE A 93 -0.99 2.22 11.70
N GLU A 94 -0.21 1.80 12.68
CA GLU A 94 -0.45 2.12 14.08
C GLU A 94 -0.52 3.63 14.32
N SER A 95 0.49 4.37 13.84
CA SER A 95 0.60 5.81 14.08
C SER A 95 -0.42 6.66 13.31
N THR A 96 -1.02 6.14 12.22
CA THR A 96 -1.93 6.93 11.36
C THR A 96 -3.37 6.46 11.39
N LEU A 97 -3.66 5.24 11.85
CA LEU A 97 -5.00 4.63 11.80
C LEU A 97 -5.53 4.15 13.14
N LEU A 98 -4.66 3.77 14.07
CA LEU A 98 -5.07 3.08 15.30
C LEU A 98 -4.94 3.98 16.54
N SER A 99 -3.97 4.88 16.58
CA SER A 99 -3.89 5.89 17.64
C SER A 99 -4.86 7.04 17.38
N PRO A 100 -5.78 7.36 18.31
CA PRO A 100 -6.54 8.61 18.25
C PRO A 100 -5.56 9.79 18.27
N ALA A 101 -5.84 10.83 17.48
CA ALA A 101 -5.18 12.12 17.72
C ALA A 101 -5.51 12.55 19.15
N ALA A 102 -4.48 12.69 19.99
CA ALA A 102 -4.61 13.24 21.34
C ALA A 102 -5.11 14.69 21.30
#